data_AF-B7ZJH6-F1
#
_entry.id   AF-B7ZJH6-F1
#
_cell.length_a   1.000
_cell.length_b   1.000
_cell.length_c   1.000
_cell.angle_alpha   90.00
_cell.angle_beta   90.00
_cell.angle_gamma   90.00
#
_symmetry.space_group_name_H-M   'P 1'
#
loop_
_entity.id
_entity.type
_entity.pdbx_description
1 polymer ?
#
loop_
_entity_poly.entity_id
_entity_poly.type
_entity_poly.pdbx_seq_one_letter_code
_entity_poly.pdbx_strand_id
1 'polypeptide(L)'
;MPWAAGRRWAWITLILTIIAVLIQAAWLWLGTQNFVFSREEIAQLARQYAGLDHELAFSRLIVELRRLHPGHVLPDEELQWVFVNAGGWMGAMCILHASLSEYVLLFGTALGSHGHSGRYWAEISDTIISGTFHQWKEGTTKSEVFYPAPRTTSHSSIPFGPMPGASGLSLPPTSLAKTPDQPGLKEDLWMDRSAAGPHPSLYSLELIFRQQRIPCRY
;
A
#
# COMPACT_ATOMS: atom_id res chain seq x y z
N MET A 1 -63.01 10.61 -17.59
CA MET A 1 -61.74 10.30 -18.30
C MET A 1 -60.69 9.87 -17.27
N PRO A 2 -60.25 8.60 -17.24
CA PRO A 2 -59.39 8.07 -16.17
C PRO A 2 -57.90 8.43 -16.29
N TRP A 3 -57.49 9.17 -17.32
CA TRP A 3 -56.08 9.38 -17.69
C TRP A 3 -55.52 10.79 -17.36
N ALA A 4 -56.25 11.63 -16.64
CA ALA A 4 -55.80 12.99 -16.33
C ALA A 4 -55.02 13.02 -15.00
N ALA A 5 -53.69 12.89 -15.06
CA ALA A 5 -52.83 13.18 -13.92
C ALA A 5 -52.74 14.70 -13.71
N GLY A 6 -53.05 15.17 -12.49
CA GLY A 6 -52.97 16.60 -12.17
C GLY A 6 -51.53 17.12 -12.30
N ARG A 7 -51.35 18.33 -12.83
CA ARG A 7 -50.03 18.95 -13.07
C ARG A 7 -49.11 18.90 -11.84
N ARG A 8 -49.66 19.05 -10.63
CA ARG A 8 -48.90 18.94 -9.36
C ARG A 8 -48.37 17.51 -9.10
N TRP A 9 -49.17 16.49 -9.37
CA TRP A 9 -48.76 15.09 -9.24
C TRP A 9 -47.69 14.72 -10.26
N ALA A 10 -47.80 15.21 -11.51
CA ALA A 10 -46.77 15.03 -12.53
C ALA A 10 -45.42 15.65 -12.12
N TRP A 11 -45.42 16.82 -11.47
CA TRP A 11 -44.20 17.44 -10.94
C TRP A 11 -43.60 16.66 -9.77
N ILE A 12 -44.43 16.17 -8.85
CA ILE A 12 -43.96 15.36 -7.71
C ILE A 12 -43.31 14.05 -8.22
N THR A 13 -43.96 13.34 -9.14
CA THR A 13 -43.39 12.10 -9.70
C THR A 13 -42.09 12.38 -10.43
N LEU A 14 -42.02 13.46 -11.22
CA LEU A 14 -40.79 13.86 -11.91
C LEU A 14 -39.64 14.12 -10.93
N ILE A 15 -39.88 14.88 -9.86
CA ILE A 15 -38.87 15.17 -8.83
C ILE A 15 -38.39 13.88 -8.16
N LEU A 16 -39.32 12.99 -7.77
CA LEU A 16 -38.98 11.71 -7.15
C LEU A 16 -38.17 10.81 -8.09
N THR A 17 -38.52 10.76 -9.37
CA THR A 17 -37.74 10.01 -10.36
C THR A 17 -36.33 10.60 -10.53
N ILE A 18 -36.19 11.93 -10.58
CA ILE A 18 -34.87 12.57 -10.66
C ILE A 18 -34.03 12.24 -9.42
N ILE A 19 -34.61 12.33 -8.22
CA ILE A 19 -33.91 11.99 -6.97
C ILE A 19 -33.47 10.51 -6.99
N ALA A 20 -34.34 9.59 -7.40
CA ALA A 20 -33.99 8.17 -7.49
C ALA A 20 -32.86 7.91 -8.49
N VAL A 21 -32.88 8.57 -9.66
CA VAL A 21 -31.80 8.48 -10.66
C VAL A 21 -30.50 9.06 -10.11
N LEU A 22 -30.53 10.19 -9.40
CA LEU A 22 -29.34 10.79 -8.79
C LEU A 22 -28.74 9.88 -7.72
N ILE A 23 -29.56 9.25 -6.87
CA ILE A 23 -29.10 8.28 -5.87
C ILE A 23 -28.46 7.07 -6.56
N GLN A 24 -29.10 6.54 -7.60
CA GLN A 24 -28.58 5.39 -8.35
C GLN A 24 -27.25 5.75 -9.05
N ALA A 25 -27.16 6.93 -9.66
CA ALA A 25 -25.95 7.41 -10.32
C ALA A 25 -24.80 7.62 -9.31
N ALA A 26 -25.09 8.20 -8.14
CA ALA A 26 -24.12 8.33 -7.07
C ALA A 26 -23.64 6.95 -6.59
N TRP A 27 -24.56 5.99 -6.41
CA TRP A 27 -24.19 4.64 -5.99
C TRP A 27 -23.32 3.92 -7.03
N LEU A 28 -23.64 4.08 -8.32
CA LEU A 28 -22.82 3.55 -9.42
C LEU A 28 -21.45 4.23 -9.46
N TRP A 29 -21.38 5.55 -9.25
CA TRP A 29 -20.12 6.30 -9.21
C TRP A 29 -19.23 5.87 -8.03
N LEU A 30 -19.82 5.64 -6.85
CA LEU A 30 -19.11 5.02 -5.72
C LEU A 30 -18.64 3.59 -6.05
N GLY A 31 -19.35 2.88 -6.93
CA GLY A 31 -18.97 1.55 -7.40
C GLY A 31 -17.83 1.53 -8.42
N THR A 32 -17.72 2.57 -9.26
CA THR A 32 -16.68 2.69 -10.31
C THR A 32 -15.44 3.41 -9.81
N GLN A 33 -14.80 2.88 -8.77
CA GLN A 33 -13.51 3.39 -8.31
C GLN A 33 -12.40 2.92 -9.25
N ASN A 34 -11.71 3.87 -9.88
CA ASN A 34 -10.51 3.61 -10.66
C ASN A 34 -9.30 3.98 -9.82
N PHE A 35 -8.48 2.99 -9.52
CA PHE A 35 -7.21 3.17 -8.84
C PHE A 35 -6.15 3.57 -9.87
N VAL A 36 -5.30 4.53 -9.53
CA VAL A 36 -4.20 4.97 -10.41
C VAL A 36 -3.10 3.92 -10.43
N PHE A 37 -2.80 3.33 -9.27
CA PHE A 37 -1.69 2.40 -9.12
C PHE A 37 -2.20 0.98 -8.89
N SER A 38 -1.50 -0.02 -9.45
CA SER A 38 -1.68 -1.42 -9.06
C SER A 38 -0.73 -1.79 -7.92
N ARG A 39 -1.20 -2.62 -6.99
CA ARG A 39 -0.40 -3.16 -5.88
C ARG A 39 0.81 -3.93 -6.38
N GLU A 40 0.55 -4.80 -7.36
CA GLU A 40 1.55 -5.67 -7.95
C GLU A 40 2.57 -4.85 -8.74
N GLU A 41 2.11 -3.81 -9.45
CA GLU A 41 2.98 -2.90 -10.20
C GLU A 41 3.97 -2.18 -9.29
N ILE A 42 3.49 -1.55 -8.22
CA ILE A 42 4.33 -0.81 -7.28
C ILE A 42 5.30 -1.74 -6.54
N ALA A 43 4.82 -2.90 -6.11
CA ALA A 43 5.68 -3.90 -5.48
C ALA A 43 6.76 -4.41 -6.44
N GLN A 44 6.41 -4.68 -7.71
CA GLN A 44 7.38 -5.10 -8.71
C GLN A 44 8.41 -4.01 -9.01
N LEU A 45 7.96 -2.75 -9.14
CA LEU A 45 8.84 -1.61 -9.39
C LEU A 45 9.85 -1.43 -8.25
N ALA A 46 9.40 -1.45 -7.00
CA ALA A 46 10.29 -1.36 -5.85
C ALA A 46 11.27 -2.53 -5.75
N ARG A 47 10.83 -3.76 -6.06
CA ARG A 47 11.70 -4.95 -6.08
C ARG A 47 12.81 -4.86 -7.13
N GLN A 48 12.56 -4.24 -8.28
CA GLN A 48 13.57 -4.08 -9.32
C GLN A 48 14.75 -3.21 -8.86
N TYR A 49 14.48 -2.22 -8.01
CA TYR A 49 15.49 -1.32 -7.46
C TYR A 49 16.01 -1.75 -6.08
N ALA A 50 15.46 -2.84 -5.51
CA ALA A 50 15.96 -3.42 -4.27
C ALA A 50 17.41 -3.90 -4.46
N GLY A 51 18.26 -3.57 -3.48
CA GLY A 51 19.69 -3.86 -3.51
C GLY A 51 20.58 -2.85 -4.23
N LEU A 52 20.05 -1.72 -4.72
CA LEU A 52 20.86 -0.51 -4.94
C LEU A 52 21.04 0.24 -3.61
N ASP A 53 21.95 1.21 -3.58
CA ASP A 53 21.94 2.18 -2.49
C ASP A 53 20.59 2.90 -2.46
N HIS A 54 20.04 3.10 -1.26
CA HIS A 54 18.69 3.62 -1.05
C HIS A 54 18.43 4.97 -1.74
N GLU A 55 19.38 5.90 -1.72
CA GLU A 55 19.28 7.19 -2.41
C GLU A 55 19.15 7.02 -3.94
N LEU A 56 19.97 6.12 -4.49
CA LEU A 56 19.93 5.80 -5.92
C LEU A 56 18.67 5.01 -6.30
N ALA A 57 18.21 4.11 -5.42
CA ALA A 57 16.98 3.36 -5.61
C ALA A 57 15.78 4.30 -5.66
N PHE A 58 15.67 5.22 -4.70
CA PHE A 58 14.58 6.20 -4.62
C PHE A 58 14.54 7.13 -5.83
N SER A 59 15.67 7.73 -6.20
CA SER A 59 15.73 8.62 -7.37
C SER A 59 15.30 7.93 -8.66
N ARG A 60 15.76 6.69 -8.91
CA ARG A 60 15.34 5.92 -10.08
C ARG A 60 13.87 5.53 -10.03
N LEU A 61 13.39 5.15 -8.84
CA LEU A 61 11.99 4.78 -8.64
C LEU A 61 11.06 5.95 -8.92
N ILE A 62 11.39 7.15 -8.43
CA ILE A 62 10.61 8.37 -8.67
C ILE A 62 10.55 8.70 -10.16
N VAL A 63 11.70 8.62 -10.86
CA VAL A 63 11.76 8.87 -12.31
C VAL A 63 10.90 7.87 -13.08
N GLU A 64 10.99 6.58 -12.75
CA GLU A 64 10.23 5.55 -13.45
C GLU A 64 8.73 5.63 -13.12
N LEU A 65 8.37 5.93 -11.88
CA LEU A 65 6.98 6.13 -11.47
C LEU A 65 6.35 7.34 -12.18
N ARG A 66 7.10 8.44 -12.36
CA ARG A 66 6.67 9.60 -13.18
C ARG A 66 6.50 9.24 -14.65
N ARG A 67 7.34 8.35 -15.18
CA ARG A 67 7.26 7.88 -16.57
C ARG A 67 6.02 7.03 -16.80
N LEU A 68 5.69 6.16 -15.85
CA LEU A 68 4.52 5.26 -15.93
C LEU A 68 3.21 6.00 -15.66
N HIS A 69 3.20 6.93 -14.70
CA HIS A 69 2.00 7.66 -14.25
C HIS A 69 2.20 9.18 -14.32
N PRO A 70 2.27 9.76 -15.53
CA PRO A 70 2.53 11.19 -15.71
C PRO A 70 1.41 12.05 -15.09
N GLY A 71 1.79 13.04 -14.30
CA GLY A 71 0.84 13.95 -13.62
C GLY A 71 0.27 13.41 -12.30
N HIS A 72 0.62 12.19 -11.90
CA HIS A 72 0.20 11.61 -10.62
C HIS A 72 1.30 11.59 -9.56
N VAL A 73 2.54 11.93 -9.87
CA VAL A 73 3.63 12.00 -8.89
C VAL A 73 4.02 13.46 -8.67
N LEU A 74 4.21 13.84 -7.41
CA LEU A 74 4.62 15.19 -7.01
C LEU A 74 5.95 15.59 -7.69
N PRO A 75 6.12 16.87 -8.03
CA PRO A 75 7.35 17.38 -8.64
C PRO A 75 8.47 17.48 -7.58
N ASP A 76 9.73 17.54 -8.02
CA ASP A 76 10.90 17.47 -7.11
C ASP A 76 10.92 18.62 -6.09
N GLU A 77 10.32 19.76 -6.42
CA GLU A 77 10.23 20.93 -5.55
C GLU A 77 9.32 20.72 -4.33
N GLU A 78 8.40 19.75 -4.40
CA GLU A 78 7.45 19.43 -3.34
C GLU A 78 7.82 18.14 -2.57
N LEU A 79 8.83 17.41 -3.04
CA LEU A 79 9.32 16.22 -2.36
C LEU A 79 10.11 16.61 -1.10
N GLN A 80 9.52 16.34 0.06
CA GLN A 80 10.13 16.65 1.34
C GLN A 80 10.09 15.44 2.27
N TRP A 81 11.22 15.16 2.90
CA TRP A 81 11.29 14.24 4.02
C TRP A 81 10.76 14.90 5.29
N VAL A 82 9.73 14.29 5.87
CA VAL A 82 9.13 14.73 7.13
C VAL A 82 9.21 13.62 8.16
N PHE A 83 9.56 13.98 9.39
CA PHE A 83 9.58 13.00 10.48
C PHE A 83 8.16 12.58 10.86
N VAL A 84 7.99 11.29 11.10
CA VAL A 84 6.74 10.67 11.54
C VAL A 84 7.00 9.99 12.87
N ASN A 85 6.17 10.32 13.85
CA ASN A 85 6.11 9.63 15.13
C ASN A 85 4.68 9.19 15.38
N ALA A 86 4.45 7.88 15.35
CA ALA A 86 3.14 7.26 15.54
C ALA A 86 3.31 5.89 16.18
N GLY A 87 2.38 5.47 17.04
CA GLY A 87 2.40 4.12 17.62
C GLY A 87 3.66 3.78 18.43
N GLY A 88 4.43 4.78 18.88
CA GLY A 88 5.68 4.59 19.63
C GLY A 88 6.93 4.39 18.76
N TRP A 89 6.79 4.34 17.44
CA TRP A 89 7.92 4.28 16.51
C TRP A 89 8.19 5.64 15.85
N MET A 90 9.43 5.83 15.39
CA MET A 90 9.92 7.03 14.73
C MET A 90 10.57 6.67 13.40
N GLY A 91 10.21 7.43 12.35
CA GLY A 91 10.81 7.33 11.03
C GLY A 91 10.69 8.64 10.26
N ALA A 92 11.03 8.60 8.98
CA ALA A 92 10.83 9.69 8.04
C ALA A 92 10.05 9.17 6.84
N MET A 93 9.15 10.00 6.31
CA MET A 93 8.43 9.71 5.08
C MET A 93 8.62 10.83 4.06
N CYS A 94 8.59 10.46 2.78
CA CYS A 94 8.52 11.38 1.66
C CYS A 94 7.33 10.98 0.79
N ILE A 95 6.34 11.86 0.68
CA ILE A 95 5.10 11.60 -0.06
C ILE A 95 5.38 11.76 -1.55
N LEU A 96 5.05 10.75 -2.35
CA LEU A 96 5.17 10.79 -3.82
C LEU A 96 3.84 11.05 -4.50
N HIS A 97 2.77 10.43 -3.99
CA HIS A 97 1.40 10.61 -4.44
C HIS A 97 0.45 10.62 -3.25
N ALA A 98 -0.53 11.52 -3.30
CA ALA A 98 -1.61 11.58 -2.33
C ALA A 98 -2.96 11.86 -3.00
N SER A 99 -3.93 10.98 -2.75
CA SER A 99 -5.33 11.09 -3.17
C SER A 99 -6.24 10.75 -1.97
N LEU A 100 -7.56 10.90 -2.14
CA LEU A 100 -8.55 10.53 -1.11
C LEU A 100 -8.66 9.01 -0.91
N SER A 101 -8.25 8.22 -1.90
CA SER A 101 -8.35 6.76 -1.95
C SER A 101 -7.01 6.04 -1.90
N GLU A 102 -5.90 6.68 -2.29
CA GLU A 102 -4.60 6.06 -2.48
C GLU A 102 -3.48 7.00 -2.06
N TYR A 103 -2.39 6.43 -1.55
CA TYR A 103 -1.16 7.16 -1.30
C TYR A 103 0.07 6.30 -1.52
N VAL A 104 1.09 6.90 -2.11
CA VAL A 104 2.40 6.30 -2.35
C VAL A 104 3.43 7.17 -1.65
N LEU A 105 4.24 6.57 -0.79
CA LEU A 105 5.29 7.28 -0.09
C LEU A 105 6.54 6.42 0.08
N LEU A 106 7.68 7.08 0.15
CA LEU A 106 8.92 6.47 0.60
C LEU A 106 8.96 6.56 2.12
N PHE A 107 9.28 5.46 2.77
CA PHE A 107 9.37 5.39 4.21
C PHE A 107 10.73 4.85 4.62
N GLY A 108 11.27 5.35 5.72
CA GLY A 108 12.47 4.75 6.31
C GLY A 108 12.84 5.27 7.68
N THR A 109 13.80 4.60 8.30
CA THR A 109 14.44 5.04 9.55
C THR A 109 15.92 4.67 9.50
N ALA A 110 16.80 5.59 9.89
CA ALA A 110 18.24 5.36 9.90
C ALA A 110 18.75 4.72 11.22
N LEU A 111 17.93 4.73 12.27
CA LEU A 111 18.31 4.31 13.63
C LEU A 111 17.59 3.02 14.07
N GLY A 112 16.68 2.50 13.26
CA GLY A 112 15.73 1.46 13.65
C GLY A 112 14.64 2.02 14.58
N SER A 113 13.47 1.36 14.60
CA SER A 113 12.40 1.74 15.50
C SER A 113 11.40 0.61 15.72
N HIS A 114 10.70 0.61 16.86
CA HIS A 114 9.72 -0.41 17.20
C HIS A 114 8.45 0.26 17.69
N GLY A 115 7.31 -0.35 17.40
CA GLY A 115 6.04 0.14 17.92
C GLY A 115 4.85 -0.50 17.27
N HIS A 116 3.70 0.10 17.52
CA HIS A 116 2.43 -0.31 16.97
C HIS A 116 2.27 0.17 15.53
N SER A 117 1.90 -0.73 14.62
CA SER A 117 1.58 -0.40 13.22
C SER A 117 0.44 0.62 13.12
N GLY A 118 -0.63 0.40 13.88
CA GLY A 118 -1.87 1.16 13.86
C GLY A 118 -3.01 0.35 13.22
N ARG A 119 -4.26 0.63 13.60
CA ARG A 119 -5.44 0.02 12.98
C ARG A 119 -6.04 1.00 11.97
N TYR A 120 -5.79 0.78 10.68
CA TYR A 120 -6.30 1.63 9.62
C TYR A 120 -7.57 1.04 8.97
N TRP A 121 -8.40 1.89 8.37
CA TRP A 121 -9.40 1.48 7.37
C TRP A 121 -8.79 1.58 5.96
N ALA A 122 -7.59 1.01 5.85
CA ALA A 122 -6.80 1.01 4.64
C ALA A 122 -5.96 -0.26 4.61
N GLU A 123 -5.68 -0.72 3.41
CA GLU A 123 -4.78 -1.83 3.15
C GLU A 123 -3.40 -1.28 2.81
N ILE A 124 -2.42 -1.66 3.61
CA ILE A 124 -1.04 -1.18 3.52
C ILE A 124 -0.17 -2.28 2.94
N SER A 125 0.66 -1.92 1.97
CA SER A 125 1.63 -2.79 1.32
C SER A 125 3.01 -2.14 1.37
N ASP A 126 3.92 -2.75 2.13
CA ASP A 126 5.30 -2.29 2.28
C ASP A 126 6.24 -3.17 1.46
N THR A 127 6.94 -2.57 0.51
CA THR A 127 8.00 -3.25 -0.24
C THR A 127 9.36 -2.78 0.22
N ILE A 128 10.15 -3.69 0.77
CA ILE A 128 11.44 -3.39 1.39
C ILE A 128 12.51 -3.23 0.31
N ILE A 129 13.23 -2.10 0.35
CA ILE A 129 14.33 -1.78 -0.57
C ILE A 129 15.69 -2.07 0.09
N SER A 130 15.82 -1.76 1.37
CA SER A 130 17.01 -2.01 2.19
C SER A 130 16.65 -2.21 3.67
N GLY A 131 17.43 -2.99 4.40
CA GLY A 131 17.24 -3.28 5.83
C GLY A 131 16.38 -4.52 6.09
N THR A 132 15.86 -4.66 7.31
CA THR A 132 15.02 -5.79 7.72
C THR A 132 13.76 -5.30 8.42
N PHE A 133 12.64 -5.97 8.16
CA PHE A 133 11.35 -5.63 8.74
C PHE A 133 10.81 -6.84 9.51
N HIS A 134 10.54 -6.64 10.79
CA HIS A 134 9.99 -7.65 11.68
C HIS A 134 8.51 -7.33 11.95
N GLN A 135 7.66 -8.32 11.76
CA GLN A 135 6.23 -8.23 12.00
C GLN A 135 5.82 -9.26 13.05
N TRP A 136 5.06 -8.83 14.06
CA TRP A 136 4.44 -9.71 15.04
C TRP A 136 2.93 -9.51 15.01
N LYS A 137 2.21 -10.59 14.65
CA LYS A 137 0.74 -10.61 14.48
C LYS A 137 0.03 -10.81 15.81
N GLU A 138 -1.03 -10.05 16.05
CA GLU A 138 -1.91 -10.21 17.21
C GLU A 138 -2.39 -11.66 17.33
N GLY A 139 -2.40 -12.19 18.55
CA GLY A 139 -2.80 -13.58 18.82
C GLY A 139 -1.73 -14.63 18.53
N THR A 140 -0.55 -14.25 18.00
CA THR A 140 0.57 -15.17 17.78
C THR A 140 1.69 -14.97 18.82
N THR A 141 2.59 -15.94 18.96
CA THR A 141 3.77 -15.87 19.85
C THR A 141 5.09 -15.86 19.08
N LYS A 142 5.04 -15.68 17.76
CA LYS A 142 6.20 -15.69 16.87
C LYS A 142 6.18 -14.48 15.95
N SER A 143 7.36 -13.96 15.64
CA SER A 143 7.56 -12.91 14.65
C SER A 143 8.00 -13.47 13.31
N GLU A 144 7.63 -12.75 12.24
CA GLU A 144 8.07 -12.99 10.86
C GLU A 144 9.06 -11.90 10.46
N VAL A 145 10.11 -12.26 9.73
CA VAL A 145 11.14 -11.32 9.25
C VAL A 145 11.11 -11.26 7.73
N PHE A 146 11.06 -10.04 7.21
CA PHE A 146 11.01 -9.71 5.80
C PHE A 146 12.33 -9.02 5.40
N TYR A 147 12.82 -9.37 4.21
CA TYR A 147 14.10 -8.91 3.67
C TYR A 147 13.88 -8.21 2.32
N PRO A 148 14.83 -7.38 1.85
CA PRO A 148 14.75 -6.78 0.52
C PRO A 148 14.76 -7.87 -0.55
N ALA A 149 14.06 -7.63 -1.66
CA ALA A 149 14.10 -8.56 -2.77
C ALA A 149 15.53 -8.66 -3.35
N PRO A 150 15.99 -9.87 -3.72
CA PRO A 150 17.20 -10.00 -4.51
C PRO A 150 17.04 -9.24 -5.83
N ARG A 151 18.11 -8.57 -6.28
CA ARG A 151 18.09 -7.83 -7.53
C ARG A 151 17.80 -8.78 -8.70
N THR A 152 16.62 -8.68 -9.30
CA THR A 152 16.30 -9.36 -10.56
C THR A 152 16.82 -8.52 -11.72
N THR A 153 18.10 -8.69 -12.08
CA THR A 153 18.62 -8.20 -13.36
C THR A 153 18.01 -9.05 -14.48
N SER A 154 16.87 -8.64 -15.05
CA SER A 154 16.28 -9.41 -16.15
C SER A 154 16.97 -9.10 -17.47
N HIS A 155 17.96 -9.91 -17.82
CA HIS A 155 18.03 -10.51 -19.16
C HIS A 155 18.15 -12.01 -18.94
N SER A 156 17.03 -12.72 -19.13
CA SER A 156 16.90 -14.18 -19.30
C SER A 156 17.79 -15.10 -18.45
N SER A 157 17.25 -15.71 -17.39
CA SER A 157 17.39 -17.16 -17.12
C SER A 157 16.78 -17.54 -15.77
N ILE A 158 15.81 -18.45 -15.81
CA ILE A 158 15.59 -19.59 -14.90
C ILE A 158 15.64 -19.29 -13.38
N PRO A 159 14.54 -19.47 -12.63
CA PRO A 159 14.59 -19.43 -11.18
C PRO A 159 15.57 -20.49 -10.69
N PHE A 160 16.63 -20.08 -10.01
CA PHE A 160 17.55 -20.99 -9.33
C PHE A 160 16.74 -21.92 -8.43
N GLY A 161 16.75 -23.21 -8.79
CA GLY A 161 16.19 -24.26 -7.96
C GLY A 161 16.96 -24.37 -6.63
N PRO A 162 16.36 -24.99 -5.60
CA PRO A 162 16.96 -25.04 -4.28
C PRO A 162 18.28 -25.83 -4.30
N MET A 163 19.32 -25.28 -3.67
CA MET A 163 20.51 -26.05 -3.29
C MET A 163 20.09 -27.20 -2.35
N PRO A 164 20.49 -28.46 -2.60
CA PRO A 164 20.13 -29.57 -1.74
C PRO A 164 21.01 -29.53 -0.48
N GLY A 165 20.42 -29.19 0.67
CA GLY A 165 21.13 -29.30 1.95
C GLY A 165 20.54 -28.56 3.15
N ALA A 166 19.62 -27.61 2.96
CA ALA A 166 19.01 -26.89 4.09
C ALA A 166 17.67 -27.53 4.49
N SER A 167 17.73 -28.53 5.36
CA SER A 167 16.56 -29.02 6.11
C SER A 167 16.07 -27.92 7.04
N GLY A 168 15.08 -27.16 6.60
CA GLY A 168 14.39 -26.15 7.40
C GLY A 168 13.30 -25.52 6.57
N LEU A 169 12.05 -25.75 6.96
CA LEU A 169 10.84 -25.12 6.43
C LEU A 169 11.04 -23.60 6.26
N SER A 170 11.47 -23.18 5.07
CA SER A 170 11.63 -21.77 4.72
C SER A 170 10.67 -21.47 3.59
N LEU A 171 9.59 -20.79 3.94
CA LEU A 171 8.80 -20.03 2.98
C LEU A 171 9.76 -19.09 2.22
N PRO A 172 9.55 -18.84 0.92
CA PRO A 172 10.42 -17.95 0.15
C PRO A 172 10.52 -16.57 0.84
N PRO A 173 11.69 -15.90 0.81
CA PRO A 173 11.85 -14.58 1.40
C PRO A 173 10.84 -13.64 0.75
N THR A 174 9.79 -13.32 1.50
CA THR A 174 8.73 -12.46 1.01
C THR A 174 9.23 -11.05 1.25
N SER A 175 9.50 -10.28 0.20
CA SER A 175 9.97 -8.89 0.32
C SER A 175 8.84 -7.88 0.52
N LEU A 176 7.62 -8.39 0.62
CA LEU A 176 6.38 -7.64 0.72
C LEU A 176 5.76 -7.96 2.08
N ALA A 177 5.81 -7.00 3.00
CA ALA A 177 5.03 -7.07 4.21
C ALA A 177 3.63 -6.52 3.87
N LYS A 178 2.60 -7.33 4.15
CA LYS A 178 1.20 -6.98 3.90
C LYS A 178 0.43 -7.03 5.22
N THR A 179 -0.48 -6.07 5.43
CA THR A 179 -1.51 -6.22 6.48
C THR A 179 -2.51 -7.31 6.05
N PRO A 180 -2.89 -8.28 6.92
CA PRO A 180 -3.74 -9.40 6.54
C PRO A 180 -5.12 -8.99 5.98
N ASP A 181 -5.57 -9.74 4.98
CA ASP A 181 -6.75 -9.48 4.14
C ASP A 181 -8.06 -10.08 4.70
N GLN A 182 -8.28 -10.03 6.02
CA GLN A 182 -9.50 -10.61 6.62
C GLN A 182 -10.64 -9.58 6.71
N PRO A 183 -11.74 -9.76 5.94
CA PRO A 183 -12.95 -8.95 6.12
C PRO A 183 -13.58 -9.29 7.47
N GLY A 184 -13.32 -8.47 8.48
CA GLY A 184 -13.96 -8.55 9.81
C GLY A 184 -13.02 -8.83 10.97
N LEU A 185 -11.75 -9.17 10.75
CA LEU A 185 -10.75 -9.33 11.81
C LEU A 185 -9.59 -8.36 11.55
N LYS A 186 -9.71 -7.15 12.12
CA LYS A 186 -8.63 -6.15 12.13
C LYS A 186 -7.61 -6.56 13.19
N GLU A 187 -6.58 -7.28 12.78
CA GLU A 187 -5.50 -7.71 13.66
C GLU A 187 -4.57 -6.54 13.98
N ASP A 188 -4.22 -6.38 15.25
CA ASP A 188 -3.10 -5.53 15.67
C ASP A 188 -1.78 -6.15 15.18
N LEU A 189 -0.89 -5.30 14.68
CA LEU A 189 0.46 -5.70 14.32
C LEU A 189 1.44 -4.89 15.14
N TRP A 190 2.28 -5.59 15.89
CA TRP A 190 3.49 -4.99 16.43
C TRP A 190 4.57 -5.06 15.36
N MET A 191 5.18 -3.93 15.06
CA MET A 191 6.22 -3.82 14.05
C MET A 191 7.54 -3.49 14.73
N ASP A 192 8.55 -4.23 14.35
CA ASP A 192 9.94 -3.94 14.67
C ASP A 192 10.66 -3.68 13.35
N ARG A 193 11.09 -2.44 13.17
CA ARG A 193 11.84 -1.94 12.02
C ARG A 193 13.31 -1.83 12.34
N SER A 194 13.83 -2.79 13.09
CA SER A 194 15.25 -2.89 13.42
C SER A 194 16.00 -3.68 12.38
N ALA A 195 17.24 -3.25 12.18
CA ALA A 195 18.23 -3.99 11.41
C ALA A 195 18.72 -5.21 12.18
N ALA A 196 18.41 -6.40 11.70
CA ALA A 196 19.19 -7.59 11.99
C ALA A 196 20.35 -7.66 10.99
N GLY A 197 21.39 -6.82 11.18
CA GLY A 197 22.56 -6.79 10.31
C GLY A 197 23.41 -5.51 10.46
N PRO A 198 24.56 -5.40 9.76
CA PRO A 198 25.50 -4.27 9.88
C PRO A 198 24.96 -2.93 9.36
N HIS A 199 23.75 -2.88 8.81
CA HIS A 199 23.11 -1.67 8.29
C HIS A 199 21.91 -1.27 9.16
N PRO A 200 22.03 -0.31 10.10
CA PRO A 200 20.97 0.05 11.05
C PRO A 200 19.73 0.70 10.42
N SER A 201 19.75 0.93 9.11
CA SER A 201 18.73 1.66 8.38
C SER A 201 17.75 0.74 7.64
N LEU A 202 16.44 0.97 7.81
CA LEU A 202 15.37 0.37 7.02
C LEU A 202 14.81 1.41 6.04
N TYR A 203 14.65 1.02 4.78
CA TYR A 203 14.02 1.81 3.74
C TYR A 203 13.03 0.96 2.94
N SER A 204 11.81 1.45 2.77
CA SER A 204 10.73 0.80 2.04
C SER A 204 9.95 1.79 1.17
N LEU A 205 9.33 1.26 0.11
CA LEU A 205 8.25 1.94 -0.59
C LEU A 205 6.93 1.43 -0.01
N GLU A 206 6.12 2.35 0.49
CA GLU A 206 4.84 2.07 1.13
C GLU A 206 3.71 2.56 0.22
N LEU A 207 2.83 1.64 -0.14
CA LEU A 207 1.64 1.91 -0.92
C LEU A 207 0.42 1.57 -0.10
N ILE A 208 -0.51 2.51 -0.03
CA ILE A 208 -1.68 2.33 0.80
C ILE A 208 -2.95 2.65 0.04
N PHE A 209 -3.86 1.69 0.10
CA PHE A 209 -5.19 1.77 -0.45
C PHE A 209 -6.20 1.96 0.65
N ARG A 210 -6.93 3.06 0.63
CA ARG A 210 -8.11 3.21 1.47
C ARG A 210 -9.21 2.29 0.95
N GLN A 211 -9.50 1.21 1.68
CA GLN A 211 -10.59 0.30 1.36
C GLN A 211 -11.91 0.98 1.74
N GLN A 212 -12.58 1.61 0.78
CA GLN A 212 -13.88 2.26 1.01
C GLN A 212 -15.06 1.28 1.01
N ARG A 213 -14.88 0.03 0.57
CA ARG A 213 -15.91 -0.99 0.74
C ARG A 213 -15.87 -1.52 2.17
N ILE A 214 -16.84 -1.11 2.97
CA ILE A 214 -17.35 -1.94 4.06
C ILE A 214 -17.98 -3.15 3.35
N PRO A 215 -17.45 -4.38 3.43
CA PRO A 215 -18.27 -5.53 3.11
C PRO A 215 -19.34 -5.57 4.20
N CYS A 216 -20.50 -4.97 3.94
CA CYS A 216 -21.71 -5.32 4.66
C CYS A 216 -22.02 -6.78 4.29
N ARG A 217 -21.34 -7.73 4.94
CA ARG A 217 -21.83 -9.09 5.05
C ARG A 217 -23.01 -9.02 6.01
N TYR A 218 -24.21 -9.11 5.46
CA TYR A 218 -25.37 -9.60 6.19
C TYR A 218 -25.20 -11.09 6.49
#